data_AF-A0A1D6GSX3-F1
#
_entry.id   AF-A0A1D6GSX3-F1
#
_cell.length_a   1.000
_cell.length_b   1.000
_cell.length_c   1.000
_cell.angle_alpha   90.00
_cell.angle_beta   90.00
_cell.angle_gamma   90.00
#
_symmetry.space_group_name_H-M   'P 1'
#
loop_
_entity.id
_entity.type
_entity.pdbx_description
1 polymer ?
#
loop_
_entity_poly.entity_id
_entity_poly.type
_entity_poly.pdbx_seq_one_letter_code
_entity_poly.pdbx_strand_id
1 'polypeptide(L)'
;MNTTQCFSDPVFSFWFNRHADEGEGGEIVFGGMDSSHYKGDHTFVPVTRKGYWQFNMGDVLVDGKSTGFCAGGCAAMADSGTSLLAGPTAIITEINEKIGAAGVVSQECKTVVSQYGQQILDLLLAETQPAKICSQVGLCTFDGTHGVSAGIRSVVDDEAGKSNGGLKSDPMCNACEMAVRLPSPMGESAVDCGSLASMPDIVFTIGGKKFKLKPEQYILKVGEGQAAQCISGFTAMDIPPPRGPLW
;
A
#
# COMPACT_ATOMS: atom_id res chain seq x y z
N MET A 1 -36.86 -2.88 33.65
CA MET A 1 -35.39 -2.76 33.50
C MET A 1 -35.02 -3.62 32.29
N ASN A 2 -34.51 -3.00 31.22
CA ASN A 2 -34.26 -3.70 29.96
C ASN A 2 -32.94 -4.48 30.09
N THR A 3 -32.98 -5.81 29.98
CA THR A 3 -31.93 -6.76 30.36
C THR A 3 -30.81 -6.92 29.32
N THR A 4 -30.58 -5.95 28.44
CA THR A 4 -29.80 -6.15 27.19
C THR A 4 -28.57 -5.25 26.99
N GLN A 5 -28.22 -4.39 27.95
CA GLN A 5 -27.02 -3.56 27.80
C GLN A 5 -25.88 -4.08 28.69
N CYS A 6 -25.02 -4.92 28.12
CA CYS A 6 -23.87 -5.52 28.81
C CYS A 6 -22.67 -4.56 28.99
N PHE A 7 -22.67 -3.40 28.31
CA PHE A 7 -21.52 -2.49 28.26
C PHE A 7 -21.93 -1.04 28.51
N SER A 8 -21.03 -0.28 29.14
CA SER A 8 -21.21 1.14 29.47
C SER A 8 -21.41 1.98 28.20
N ASP A 9 -20.44 1.95 27.30
CA ASP A 9 -20.48 2.66 26.02
C ASP A 9 -20.48 1.68 24.82
N PRO A 10 -21.10 2.03 23.68
CA PRO A 10 -21.10 1.18 22.49
C PRO A 10 -19.77 1.29 21.71
N VAL A 11 -18.65 1.10 22.39
CA VAL A 11 -17.29 1.18 21.84
C VAL A 11 -16.45 0.00 22.31
N PHE A 12 -15.37 -0.28 21.59
CA PHE A 12 -14.30 -1.14 22.06
C PHE A 12 -12.96 -0.56 21.62
N SER A 13 -11.89 -0.90 22.32
CA SER A 13 -10.54 -0.44 22.02
C SER A 13 -9.54 -1.58 22.13
N PHE A 14 -8.41 -1.41 21.43
CA PHE A 14 -7.28 -2.30 21.48
C PHE A 14 -6.04 -1.56 21.96
N TRP A 15 -5.27 -2.21 22.79
CA TRP A 15 -3.86 -1.92 23.01
C TRP A 15 -3.06 -3.16 22.65
N PHE A 16 -2.06 -3.01 21.79
CA PHE A 16 -1.15 -4.09 21.42
C PHE A 16 0.23 -3.77 21.95
N ASN A 17 0.77 -4.65 22.78
CA ASN A 17 2.16 -4.53 23.20
C ASN A 17 3.09 -4.87 22.04
N ARG A 18 4.12 -4.07 21.85
CA ARG A 18 5.15 -4.25 20.82
C ARG A 18 6.44 -4.84 21.39
N HIS A 19 6.54 -4.99 22.70
CA HIS A 19 7.68 -5.54 23.42
C HIS A 19 7.43 -7.02 23.72
N ALA A 20 7.91 -7.90 22.84
CA ALA A 20 7.69 -9.35 22.94
C ALA A 20 8.40 -9.99 24.15
N ASP A 21 9.33 -9.28 24.76
CA ASP A 21 10.04 -9.66 25.99
C ASP A 21 9.25 -9.33 27.27
N GLU A 22 8.15 -8.60 27.16
CA GLU A 22 7.23 -8.31 28.25
C GLU A 22 6.14 -9.38 28.39
N GLY A 23 5.64 -9.60 29.61
CA GLY A 23 4.68 -10.68 29.91
C GLY A 23 3.23 -10.43 29.44
N GLU A 24 2.87 -9.19 29.10
CA GLU A 24 1.54 -8.81 28.64
C GLU A 24 1.58 -8.48 27.14
N GLY A 25 0.87 -9.26 26.32
CA GLY A 25 0.86 -9.07 24.86
C GLY A 25 -0.06 -7.96 24.35
N GLY A 26 -1.05 -7.55 25.15
CA GLY A 26 -2.05 -6.56 24.76
C GLY A 26 -3.35 -6.68 25.56
N GLU A 27 -4.27 -5.76 25.32
CA GLU A 27 -5.58 -5.67 25.96
C GLU A 27 -6.66 -5.34 24.92
N ILE A 28 -7.84 -5.94 25.06
CA ILE A 28 -9.07 -5.50 24.40
C ILE A 28 -10.09 -5.10 25.46
N VAL A 29 -10.65 -3.90 25.32
CA VAL A 29 -11.68 -3.37 26.23
C VAL A 29 -12.98 -3.26 25.46
N PHE A 30 -14.03 -3.94 25.92
CA PHE A 30 -15.39 -3.73 25.43
C PHE A 30 -16.13 -2.81 26.40
N GLY A 31 -16.77 -1.77 25.89
CA GLY A 31 -17.52 -0.82 26.71
C GLY A 31 -16.76 0.42 27.14
N GLY A 32 -15.55 0.66 26.62
CA GLY A 32 -14.71 1.78 26.98
C GLY A 32 -13.31 1.70 26.37
N MET A 33 -12.36 2.40 27.01
CA MET A 33 -10.93 2.39 26.70
C MET A 33 -10.13 2.63 27.98
N ASP A 34 -8.97 1.98 28.13
CA ASP A 34 -8.06 2.26 29.25
C ASP A 34 -7.13 3.43 28.93
N SER A 35 -7.24 4.50 29.71
CA SER A 35 -6.38 5.69 29.65
C SER A 35 -4.90 5.43 29.94
N SER A 36 -4.56 4.30 30.57
CA SER A 36 -3.16 3.92 30.82
C SER A 36 -2.40 3.57 29.53
N HIS A 37 -3.12 3.17 28.48
CA HIS A 37 -2.57 2.63 27.23
C HIS A 37 -2.44 3.64 26.08
N TYR A 38 -2.76 4.93 26.30
CA TYR A 38 -2.56 5.98 25.30
C TYR A 38 -2.13 7.32 25.93
N LYS A 39 -1.62 8.23 25.08
CA LYS A 39 -1.21 9.58 25.49
C LYS A 39 -1.88 10.63 24.62
N GLY A 40 -2.39 11.68 25.26
CA GLY A 40 -3.10 12.75 24.59
C GLY A 40 -4.47 12.31 24.07
N ASP A 41 -5.01 13.07 23.11
CA ASP A 41 -6.35 12.85 22.59
C ASP A 41 -6.37 11.97 21.33
N HIS A 42 -7.43 11.16 21.22
CA HIS A 42 -7.73 10.39 20.03
C HIS A 42 -8.08 11.29 18.84
N THR A 43 -7.74 10.84 17.64
CA THR A 43 -8.16 11.48 16.39
C THR A 43 -9.23 10.62 15.74
N PHE A 44 -10.48 11.07 15.85
CA PHE A 44 -11.62 10.33 15.31
C PHE A 44 -11.88 10.69 13.86
N VAL A 45 -12.04 9.67 13.03
CA VAL A 45 -12.49 9.77 11.64
C VAL A 45 -13.74 8.90 11.46
N PRO A 46 -14.75 9.35 10.69
CA PRO A 46 -15.97 8.60 10.54
C PRO A 46 -15.75 7.35 9.68
N VAL A 47 -16.52 6.29 9.97
CA VAL A 47 -16.59 5.11 9.10
C VAL A 47 -17.23 5.52 7.78
N THR A 48 -16.52 5.26 6.67
CA THR A 48 -16.97 5.65 5.32
C THR A 48 -17.82 4.57 4.66
N ARG A 49 -17.62 3.30 5.04
CA ARG A 49 -18.36 2.16 4.50
C ARG A 49 -18.66 1.11 5.55
N LYS A 50 -19.94 1.03 5.96
CA LYS A 50 -20.41 0.03 6.94
C LYS A 50 -20.26 -1.39 6.38
N GLY A 51 -19.72 -2.29 7.20
CA GLY A 51 -19.28 -3.64 6.82
C GLY A 51 -17.80 -3.86 7.10
N TYR A 52 -17.01 -2.77 7.11
CA TYR A 52 -15.61 -2.74 7.52
C TYR A 52 -15.40 -1.57 8.48
N TRP A 53 -14.34 -1.62 9.30
CA TRP A 53 -13.83 -0.46 10.01
C TRP A 53 -12.99 0.42 9.07
N GLN A 54 -13.62 0.83 7.97
CA GLN A 54 -13.01 1.60 6.89
C GLN A 54 -13.22 3.10 7.09
N PHE A 55 -12.18 3.90 6.87
CA PHE A 55 -12.21 5.36 6.94
C PHE A 55 -11.42 6.01 5.79
N ASN A 56 -11.60 7.31 5.61
CA ASN A 56 -10.81 8.07 4.64
C ASN A 56 -9.44 8.40 5.24
N MET A 57 -8.41 8.17 4.44
CA MET A 57 -7.02 8.51 4.73
C MET A 57 -6.51 9.49 3.68
N GLY A 58 -5.64 10.39 4.10
CA GLY A 58 -4.91 11.26 3.19
C GLY A 58 -3.67 10.57 2.63
N ASP A 59 -2.65 11.38 2.38
CA ASP A 59 -1.43 10.93 1.74
C ASP A 59 -0.51 10.14 2.68
N VAL A 60 0.35 9.33 2.05
CA VAL A 60 1.47 8.63 2.68
C VAL A 60 2.76 9.33 2.29
N LEU A 61 3.55 9.70 3.28
CA LEU A 61 4.85 10.35 3.09
C LEU A 61 5.97 9.37 3.42
N VAL A 62 6.97 9.33 2.55
CA VAL A 62 8.22 8.59 2.73
C VAL A 62 9.36 9.61 2.78
N ASP A 63 10.15 9.62 3.85
CA ASP A 63 11.23 10.62 4.04
C ASP A 63 10.71 12.07 3.97
N GLY A 64 9.49 12.29 4.49
CA GLY A 64 8.80 13.58 4.47
C GLY A 64 8.29 14.03 3.09
N LYS A 65 8.46 13.22 2.04
CA LYS A 65 7.99 13.50 0.67
C LYS A 65 6.72 12.71 0.37
N SER A 66 5.82 13.33 -0.39
CA SER A 66 4.61 12.68 -0.87
C SER A 66 4.94 11.55 -1.83
N THR A 67 4.27 10.42 -1.66
CA THR A 67 4.29 9.30 -2.63
C THR A 67 3.44 9.62 -3.87
N GLY A 68 2.64 10.68 -3.84
CA GLY A 68 1.76 11.12 -4.93
C GLY A 68 0.52 10.24 -5.12
N PHE A 69 0.62 8.94 -4.85
CA PHE A 69 -0.44 7.96 -5.13
C PHE A 69 -1.68 8.17 -4.26
N CYS A 70 -1.52 8.45 -2.97
CA CYS A 70 -2.62 8.75 -2.05
C CYS A 70 -2.84 10.27 -1.84
N ALA A 71 -2.23 11.13 -2.64
CA ALA A 71 -2.39 12.59 -2.52
C ALA A 71 -3.85 13.05 -2.74
N GLY A 72 -4.58 12.36 -3.63
CA GLY A 72 -6.02 12.57 -3.85
C GLY A 72 -6.92 11.94 -2.78
N GLY A 73 -6.33 11.29 -1.77
CA GLY A 73 -7.02 10.50 -0.76
C GLY A 73 -7.05 9.01 -1.10
N CYS A 74 -6.89 8.20 -0.08
CA CYS A 74 -7.05 6.74 -0.11
C CYS A 74 -8.08 6.34 0.95
N ALA A 75 -8.64 5.13 0.83
CA ALA A 75 -9.33 4.51 1.96
C ALA A 75 -8.30 3.80 2.86
N ALA A 76 -8.67 3.54 4.11
CA ALA A 76 -7.92 2.65 4.99
C ALA A 76 -8.86 1.81 5.84
N MET A 77 -8.45 0.60 6.23
CA MET A 77 -9.16 -0.29 7.16
C MET A 77 -8.32 -0.56 8.41
N ALA A 78 -8.91 -0.38 9.58
CA ALA A 78 -8.31 -0.86 10.82
C ALA A 78 -8.67 -2.34 11.02
N ASP A 79 -7.72 -3.23 10.75
CA ASP A 79 -7.88 -4.68 10.89
C ASP A 79 -6.90 -5.25 11.91
N SER A 80 -7.40 -5.52 13.13
CA SER A 80 -6.62 -6.17 14.20
C SER A 80 -6.24 -7.61 13.88
N GLY A 81 -6.83 -8.23 12.85
CA GLY A 81 -6.52 -9.60 12.41
C GLY A 81 -5.28 -9.72 11.52
N THR A 82 -4.69 -8.59 11.12
CA THR A 82 -3.55 -8.56 10.19
C THR A 82 -2.33 -7.91 10.84
N SER A 83 -1.16 -8.54 10.71
CA SER A 83 0.10 -8.05 11.31
C SER A 83 0.84 -7.02 10.45
N LEU A 84 0.78 -7.16 9.11
CA LEU A 84 1.50 -6.29 8.16
C LEU A 84 0.60 -5.16 7.68
N LEU A 85 1.20 -4.02 7.35
CA LEU A 85 0.53 -2.92 6.67
C LEU A 85 0.42 -3.26 5.19
N ALA A 86 -0.77 -3.59 4.74
CA ALA A 86 -1.06 -3.82 3.34
C ALA A 86 -1.34 -2.49 2.64
N GLY A 87 -0.89 -2.33 1.40
CA GLY A 87 -1.18 -1.10 0.66
C GLY A 87 -0.90 -1.22 -0.83
N PRO A 88 -1.20 -0.15 -1.59
CA PRO A 88 -0.98 -0.13 -3.04
C PRO A 88 0.47 -0.45 -3.38
N THR A 89 0.68 -1.33 -4.34
CA THR A 89 2.02 -1.78 -4.76
C THR A 89 2.95 -0.59 -5.05
N ALA A 90 2.43 0.44 -5.71
CA ALA A 90 3.18 1.65 -6.04
C ALA A 90 3.87 2.30 -4.82
N ILE A 91 3.17 2.39 -3.68
CA ILE A 91 3.72 2.99 -2.46
C ILE A 91 4.65 2.01 -1.75
N ILE A 92 4.27 0.73 -1.67
CA ILE A 92 5.07 -0.31 -1.00
C ILE A 92 6.42 -0.48 -1.68
N THR A 93 6.46 -0.37 -3.00
CA THR A 93 7.69 -0.35 -3.78
C THR A 93 8.58 0.84 -3.42
N GLU A 94 8.02 2.05 -3.38
CA GLU A 94 8.81 3.25 -3.02
C GLU A 94 9.39 3.11 -1.61
N ILE A 95 8.60 2.59 -0.67
CA ILE A 95 9.05 2.27 0.69
C ILE A 95 10.20 1.26 0.62
N ASN A 96 10.02 0.14 -0.06
CA ASN A 96 11.00 -0.94 -0.18
C ASN A 96 12.33 -0.45 -0.79
N GLU A 97 12.28 0.41 -1.81
CA GLU A 97 13.47 1.04 -2.37
C GLU A 97 14.20 1.90 -1.32
N LYS A 98 13.46 2.71 -0.57
CA LYS A 98 14.02 3.64 0.42
C LYS A 98 14.56 2.97 1.68
N ILE A 99 14.03 1.81 2.05
CA ILE A 99 14.52 1.02 3.20
C ILE A 99 15.58 -0.02 2.80
N GLY A 100 15.90 -0.14 1.50
CA GLY A 100 16.88 -1.11 1.00
C GLY A 100 16.39 -2.56 1.05
N ALA A 101 15.08 -2.79 0.90
CA ALA A 101 14.51 -4.14 0.86
C ALA A 101 14.86 -4.86 -0.45
N ALA A 102 15.12 -6.16 -0.36
CA ALA A 102 15.53 -6.99 -1.50
C ALA A 102 14.35 -7.33 -2.44
N GLY A 103 14.00 -6.42 -3.35
CA GLY A 103 12.99 -6.69 -4.38
C GLY A 103 13.45 -7.67 -5.48
N VAL A 104 12.60 -8.63 -5.86
CA VAL A 104 12.76 -9.38 -7.12
C VAL A 104 12.36 -8.45 -8.27
N VAL A 105 13.34 -7.83 -8.91
CA VAL A 105 13.10 -7.00 -10.10
C VAL A 105 12.64 -7.88 -11.26
N SER A 106 11.38 -7.74 -11.70
CA SER A 106 10.83 -8.48 -12.85
C SER A 106 11.59 -8.15 -14.14
N GLN A 107 11.74 -9.13 -15.04
CA GLN A 107 12.43 -8.91 -16.32
C GLN A 107 11.64 -7.99 -17.23
N GLU A 108 10.31 -7.99 -17.09
CA GLU A 108 9.38 -7.09 -17.75
C GLU A 108 9.63 -5.64 -17.30
N CYS A 109 9.81 -5.40 -15.99
CA CYS A 109 10.18 -4.08 -15.48
C CYS A 109 11.55 -3.64 -16.02
N LYS A 110 12.56 -4.52 -16.01
CA LYS A 110 13.87 -4.21 -16.60
C LYS A 110 13.75 -3.84 -18.08
N THR A 111 12.90 -4.55 -18.81
CA THR A 111 12.64 -4.29 -20.23
C THR A 111 11.96 -2.94 -20.43
N VAL A 112 10.95 -2.62 -19.62
CA VAL A 112 10.28 -1.32 -19.71
C VAL A 112 11.24 -0.16 -19.41
N VAL A 113 12.00 -0.26 -18.31
CA VAL A 113 12.97 0.78 -17.92
C VAL A 113 14.06 0.93 -18.99
N SER A 114 14.62 -0.17 -19.51
CA SER A 114 15.70 -0.12 -20.50
C SER A 114 15.27 0.33 -21.89
N GLN A 115 14.08 -0.06 -22.35
CA GLN A 115 13.62 0.24 -23.71
C GLN A 115 12.78 1.52 -23.81
N TYR A 116 11.95 1.79 -22.80
CA TYR A 116 10.95 2.85 -22.85
C TYR A 116 11.15 3.92 -21.77
N GLY A 117 12.11 3.72 -20.85
CA GLY A 117 12.33 4.63 -19.71
C GLY A 117 12.55 6.09 -20.11
N GLN A 118 13.34 6.36 -21.15
CA GLN A 118 13.55 7.73 -21.63
C GLN A 118 12.28 8.35 -22.22
N GLN A 119 11.52 7.59 -23.03
CA GLN A 119 10.25 8.08 -23.58
C GLN A 119 9.22 8.36 -22.48
N ILE A 120 9.15 7.48 -21.48
CA ILE A 120 8.29 7.66 -20.31
C ILE A 120 8.71 8.92 -19.55
N LEU A 121 10.01 9.11 -19.32
CA LEU A 121 10.54 10.28 -18.62
C LEU A 121 10.27 11.58 -19.38
N ASP A 122 10.48 11.60 -20.70
CA ASP A 122 10.19 12.75 -21.57
C ASP A 122 8.70 13.11 -21.54
N LEU A 123 7.81 12.13 -21.55
CA LEU A 123 6.36 12.34 -21.45
C LEU A 123 5.95 12.88 -20.08
N LEU A 124 6.58 12.41 -18.99
CA LEU A 124 6.38 12.95 -17.65
C LEU A 124 6.88 14.40 -17.53
N LEU A 125 8.04 14.71 -18.11
CA LEU A 125 8.59 16.07 -18.17
C LEU A 125 7.74 17.02 -19.02
N ALA A 126 7.03 16.50 -20.01
CA ALA A 126 6.06 17.23 -20.82
C ALA A 126 4.68 17.39 -20.14
N GLU A 127 4.57 17.10 -18.84
CA GLU A 127 3.33 17.17 -18.03
C GLU A 127 2.19 16.30 -18.58
N THR A 128 2.53 15.19 -19.24
CA THR A 128 1.53 14.22 -19.70
C THR A 128 0.88 13.54 -18.50
N GLN A 129 -0.45 13.36 -18.55
CA GLN A 129 -1.17 12.61 -17.52
C GLN A 129 -0.59 11.20 -17.37
N PRO A 130 -0.10 10.79 -16.18
CA PRO A 130 0.56 9.48 -15.99
C PRO A 130 -0.27 8.29 -16.48
N ALA A 131 -1.60 8.35 -16.30
CA ALA A 131 -2.53 7.31 -16.76
C ALA A 131 -2.62 7.12 -18.30
N LYS A 132 -2.06 8.05 -19.09
CA LYS A 132 -2.04 7.99 -20.55
C LYS A 132 -0.68 7.61 -21.12
N ILE A 133 0.37 7.56 -20.29
CA ILE A 133 1.73 7.37 -20.78
C ILE A 133 1.89 5.98 -21.38
N CYS A 134 1.41 4.92 -20.71
CA CYS A 134 1.56 3.56 -21.22
C CYS A 134 0.73 3.25 -22.47
N SER A 135 -0.38 3.96 -22.66
CA SER A 135 -1.15 3.90 -23.90
C SER A 135 -0.47 4.69 -25.03
N GLN A 136 0.13 5.84 -24.74
CA GLN A 136 0.91 6.61 -25.72
C GLN A 136 2.20 5.92 -26.14
N VAL A 137 2.88 5.23 -25.22
CA VAL A 137 4.05 4.40 -25.50
C VAL A 137 3.67 3.09 -26.22
N GLY A 138 2.38 2.80 -26.33
CA GLY A 138 1.84 1.63 -27.05
C GLY A 138 2.05 0.31 -26.32
N LEU A 139 2.17 0.35 -24.99
CA LEU A 139 2.25 -0.83 -24.13
C LEU A 139 0.89 -1.23 -23.55
N CYS A 140 -0.08 -0.30 -23.47
CA CYS A 140 -1.44 -0.53 -23.00
C CYS A 140 -2.51 -0.01 -23.99
N THR A 141 -3.75 -0.49 -23.87
CA THR A 141 -4.93 0.17 -24.46
C THR A 141 -5.49 1.20 -23.46
N PHE A 142 -6.33 2.15 -23.88
CA PHE A 142 -6.90 3.16 -22.97
C PHE A 142 -8.42 3.06 -22.97
N ASP A 143 -9.02 2.82 -21.80
CA ASP A 143 -10.48 2.66 -21.65
C ASP A 143 -11.22 3.97 -21.38
N GLY A 144 -10.49 5.09 -21.30
CA GLY A 144 -11.02 6.40 -20.92
C GLY A 144 -10.57 6.86 -19.52
N THR A 145 -10.15 5.94 -18.65
CA THR A 145 -9.76 6.24 -17.26
C THR A 145 -8.38 5.68 -16.88
N HIS A 146 -7.95 4.54 -17.44
CA HIS A 146 -6.64 3.94 -17.19
C HIS A 146 -6.14 3.09 -18.37
N GLY A 147 -4.86 2.73 -18.34
CA GLY A 147 -4.29 1.74 -19.25
C GLY A 147 -4.83 0.36 -18.94
N VAL A 148 -5.42 -0.31 -19.94
CA VAL A 148 -5.99 -1.66 -19.82
C VAL A 148 -5.24 -2.62 -20.74
N SER A 149 -4.99 -3.81 -20.23
CA SER A 149 -4.38 -4.89 -21.00
C SER A 149 -5.37 -5.45 -22.02
N ALA A 150 -4.92 -5.70 -23.26
CA ALA A 150 -5.77 -6.15 -24.36
C ALA A 150 -6.26 -7.62 -24.23
N GLY A 151 -5.91 -8.32 -23.15
CA GLY A 151 -6.05 -9.79 -23.03
C GLY A 151 -7.14 -10.32 -22.10
N ILE A 152 -7.69 -9.52 -21.18
CA ILE A 152 -8.73 -10.02 -20.26
C ILE A 152 -10.10 -9.77 -20.89
N ARG A 153 -10.59 -10.75 -21.66
CA ARG A 153 -12.01 -10.81 -22.03
C ARG A 153 -12.82 -11.19 -20.80
N SER A 154 -13.80 -10.36 -20.46
CA SER A 154 -14.89 -10.77 -19.58
C SER A 154 -15.68 -11.89 -20.25
N VAL A 155 -16.13 -12.89 -19.48
CA VAL A 155 -16.85 -14.08 -19.98
C VAL A 155 -18.22 -13.76 -20.59
N VAL A 156 -18.60 -12.48 -20.65
CA VAL A 156 -19.92 -12.02 -21.11
C VAL A 156 -19.93 -11.42 -22.51
N ASP A 157 -18.79 -11.20 -23.16
CA ASP A 157 -18.74 -10.62 -24.51
C ASP A 157 -18.02 -11.56 -25.49
N ASP A 158 -18.70 -12.66 -25.83
CA ASP A 158 -18.47 -13.36 -27.10
C ASP A 158 -19.37 -12.73 -28.15
N GLU A 159 -18.82 -11.88 -29.02
CA GLU A 159 -19.16 -11.84 -30.45
C GLU A 159 -18.03 -11.18 -31.26
N ALA A 160 -17.93 -11.62 -32.51
CA ALA A 160 -16.73 -11.67 -33.32
C ALA A 160 -16.22 -10.31 -33.87
N GLY A 161 -14.90 -10.19 -34.01
CA GLY A 161 -14.26 -9.11 -34.77
C GLY A 161 -12.74 -9.26 -34.86
N LYS A 162 -12.24 -9.69 -36.03
CA LYS A 162 -10.81 -9.68 -36.37
C LYS A 162 -10.31 -8.25 -36.53
N SER A 163 -9.22 -7.87 -35.86
CA SER A 163 -8.34 -6.80 -36.32
C SER A 163 -6.88 -7.15 -36.09
N ASN A 164 -6.12 -7.02 -37.16
CA ASN A 164 -4.71 -7.33 -37.33
C ASN A 164 -3.87 -6.17 -36.75
N GLY A 165 -3.09 -6.40 -35.69
CA GLY A 165 -2.20 -5.40 -35.09
C GLY A 165 -1.37 -6.02 -33.97
N GLY A 166 -0.06 -5.85 -34.00
CA GLY A 166 0.92 -6.68 -33.30
C GLY A 166 0.70 -6.85 -31.80
N LEU A 167 0.74 -8.12 -31.38
CA LEU A 167 0.85 -8.59 -30.01
C LEU A 167 1.91 -7.80 -29.22
N LYS A 168 1.50 -7.08 -28.18
CA LYS A 168 2.35 -6.83 -27.01
C LYS A 168 1.63 -7.39 -25.79
N SER A 169 2.38 -8.21 -25.05
CA SER A 169 1.88 -9.14 -24.05
C SER A 169 1.34 -8.42 -22.82
N ASP A 170 0.28 -9.00 -22.24
CA ASP A 170 -0.37 -8.60 -20.98
C ASP A 170 0.61 -8.14 -19.85
N PRO A 171 1.76 -8.82 -19.63
CA PRO A 171 2.72 -8.44 -18.61
C PRO A 171 3.44 -7.12 -18.88
N MET A 172 3.63 -6.72 -20.14
CA MET A 172 4.32 -5.46 -20.48
C MET A 172 3.46 -4.23 -20.25
N CYS A 173 2.14 -4.33 -20.43
CA CYS A 173 1.22 -3.25 -20.07
C CYS A 173 1.28 -2.99 -18.56
N ASN A 174 1.13 -4.05 -17.77
CA ASN A 174 1.21 -3.96 -16.31
C ASN A 174 2.59 -3.47 -15.86
N ALA A 175 3.69 -4.00 -16.45
CA ALA A 175 5.03 -3.53 -16.17
C ALA A 175 5.25 -2.07 -16.57
N CYS A 176 4.55 -1.56 -17.60
CA CYS A 176 4.58 -0.15 -17.95
C CYS A 176 3.81 0.69 -16.94
N GLU A 177 2.57 0.35 -16.62
CA GLU A 177 1.79 1.10 -15.64
C GLU A 177 2.52 1.10 -14.29
N MET A 178 3.16 -0.01 -13.93
CA MET A 178 4.10 -0.06 -12.82
C MET A 178 5.33 0.79 -13.07
N ALA A 179 6.03 0.77 -14.20
CA ALA A 179 7.22 1.63 -14.38
C ALA A 179 6.90 3.14 -14.37
N VAL A 180 5.74 3.53 -14.90
CA VAL A 180 5.22 4.90 -14.83
C VAL A 180 4.80 5.27 -13.40
N ARG A 181 4.47 4.28 -12.57
CA ARG A 181 3.97 4.44 -11.19
C ARG A 181 4.84 3.78 -10.10
N LEU A 182 6.07 3.35 -10.42
CA LEU A 182 7.09 2.58 -9.65
C LEU A 182 7.00 1.00 -9.58
N PRO A 183 8.17 0.31 -9.49
CA PRO A 183 8.38 -1.10 -9.87
C PRO A 183 8.02 -2.25 -8.89
N SER A 184 7.37 -3.27 -9.45
CA SER A 184 7.40 -4.70 -9.09
C SER A 184 6.88 -5.14 -7.69
N PRO A 185 5.69 -5.77 -7.63
CA PRO A 185 5.22 -6.52 -6.50
C PRO A 185 5.85 -7.92 -6.51
N MET A 186 6.06 -8.46 -5.31
CA MET A 186 6.43 -9.85 -5.05
C MET A 186 7.91 -10.18 -5.21
N GLY A 187 8.64 -10.00 -4.11
CA GLY A 187 9.98 -10.52 -3.91
C GLY A 187 10.56 -9.95 -2.62
N GLU A 188 10.74 -10.83 -1.65
CA GLU A 188 11.42 -10.65 -0.34
C GLU A 188 11.43 -9.24 0.26
N SER A 189 10.58 -9.04 1.27
CA SER A 189 10.64 -7.89 2.17
C SER A 189 11.89 -7.84 3.06
N ALA A 190 12.93 -8.63 2.78
CA ALA A 190 14.13 -8.71 3.63
C ALA A 190 14.92 -7.40 3.57
N VAL A 191 15.32 -6.88 4.72
CA VAL A 191 16.14 -5.68 4.87
C VAL A 191 17.37 -5.97 5.73
N ASP A 192 18.42 -5.16 5.60
CA ASP A 192 19.58 -5.23 6.49
C ASP A 192 19.22 -4.67 7.88
N CYS A 193 19.29 -5.53 8.90
CA CYS A 193 19.09 -5.16 10.30
C CYS A 193 20.07 -4.09 10.82
N GLY A 194 21.25 -3.93 10.20
CA GLY A 194 22.21 -2.89 10.57
C GLY A 194 21.84 -1.49 10.08
N SER A 195 20.94 -1.41 9.10
CA SER A 195 20.63 -0.16 8.39
C SER A 195 19.43 0.62 8.93
N LEU A 196 18.76 0.13 9.99
CA LEU A 196 17.55 0.74 10.57
C LEU A 196 17.69 2.25 10.82
N ALA A 197 18.82 2.69 11.38
CA ALA A 197 19.05 4.09 11.71
C ALA A 197 19.13 5.02 10.48
N SER A 198 19.34 4.45 9.28
CA SER A 198 19.39 5.19 8.01
C SER A 198 18.06 5.16 7.24
N MET A 199 17.11 4.32 7.68
CA MET A 199 15.82 4.20 7.02
C MET A 199 14.93 5.41 7.36
N PRO A 200 14.06 5.84 6.43
CA PRO A 200 13.22 7.01 6.65
C PRO A 200 12.01 6.71 7.53
N ASP A 201 11.52 7.74 8.22
CA ASP A 201 10.19 7.68 8.80
C ASP A 201 9.11 7.56 7.72
N ILE A 202 8.09 6.72 7.96
CA ILE A 202 6.89 6.62 7.13
C ILE A 202 5.73 7.32 7.84
N VAL A 203 4.97 8.16 7.13
CA VAL A 203 3.94 8.99 7.75
C VAL A 203 2.61 8.86 7.03
N PHE A 204 1.57 8.47 7.76
CA PHE A 204 0.20 8.41 7.28
C PHE A 204 -0.58 9.66 7.70
N THR A 205 -1.38 10.22 6.80
CA THR A 205 -2.24 11.36 7.13
C THR A 205 -3.66 10.88 7.44
N ILE A 206 -4.13 10.99 8.68
CA ILE A 206 -5.47 10.55 9.11
C ILE A 206 -6.15 11.71 9.85
N GLY A 207 -7.36 12.09 9.43
CA GLY A 207 -8.09 13.19 10.06
C GLY A 207 -7.33 14.53 10.06
N GLY A 208 -6.49 14.77 9.05
CA GLY A 208 -5.62 15.95 8.95
C GLY A 208 -4.39 15.91 9.87
N LYS A 209 -4.20 14.88 10.69
CA LYS A 209 -3.01 14.68 11.51
C LYS A 209 -2.05 13.68 10.86
N LYS A 210 -0.76 13.85 11.15
CA LYS A 210 0.33 13.01 10.65
C LYS A 210 0.71 11.95 11.70
N PHE A 211 0.51 10.69 11.38
CA PHE A 211 0.86 9.52 12.19
C PHE A 211 2.17 8.93 11.66
N LYS A 212 3.24 9.14 12.42
CA LYS A 212 4.60 8.76 12.05
C LYS A 212 4.94 7.38 12.60
N LEU A 213 5.52 6.53 11.76
CA LEU A 213 6.16 5.27 12.11
C LEU A 213 7.66 5.39 11.91
N LYS A 214 8.42 5.08 12.97
CA LYS A 214 9.88 4.98 12.91
C LYS A 214 10.33 3.62 12.37
N PRO A 215 11.57 3.50 11.86
CA PRO A 215 12.13 2.24 11.40
C PRO A 215 11.97 1.06 12.36
N GLU A 216 12.13 1.29 13.67
CA GLU A 216 12.00 0.24 14.68
C GLU A 216 10.57 -0.30 14.84
N GLN A 217 9.57 0.44 14.34
CA GLN A 217 8.15 0.09 14.47
C GLN A 217 7.63 -0.67 13.26
N TYR A 218 8.15 -0.36 12.07
CA TYR A 218 7.71 -0.97 10.81
C TYR A 218 8.68 -2.03 10.26
N ILE A 219 9.88 -2.20 10.82
CA ILE A 219 10.74 -3.35 10.52
C ILE A 219 10.56 -4.43 11.58
N LEU A 220 10.20 -5.63 11.14
CA LEU A 220 10.00 -6.79 12.02
C LEU A 220 11.25 -7.65 12.04
N LYS A 221 11.65 -8.11 13.23
CA LYS A 221 12.71 -9.11 13.40
C LYS A 221 12.09 -10.48 13.57
N VAL A 222 12.43 -11.41 12.68
CA VAL A 222 11.95 -12.79 12.67
C VAL A 222 13.12 -13.72 12.98
N GLY A 223 12.96 -14.59 13.97
CA GLY A 223 14.01 -15.49 14.45
C GLY A 223 14.80 -14.93 15.64
N GLU A 224 15.67 -15.77 16.20
CA GLU A 224 16.42 -15.48 17.43
C GLU A 224 17.93 -15.50 17.18
N GLY A 225 18.67 -14.69 17.96
CA GLY A 225 20.12 -14.66 17.94
C GLY A 225 20.73 -14.14 16.63
N GLN A 226 21.87 -14.70 16.21
CA GLN A 226 22.60 -14.27 15.00
C GLN A 226 21.89 -14.64 13.69
N ALA A 227 20.84 -15.47 13.75
CA ALA A 227 20.03 -15.88 12.58
C ALA A 227 18.77 -15.02 12.40
N ALA A 228 18.58 -13.98 13.22
CA ALA A 228 17.42 -13.10 13.10
C ALA A 228 17.45 -12.35 11.77
N GLN A 229 16.35 -12.46 11.01
CA GLN A 229 16.14 -11.77 9.76
C GLN A 229 15.24 -10.56 9.97
N CYS A 230 15.60 -9.42 9.39
CA CYS A 230 14.72 -8.26 9.38
C CYS A 230 13.86 -8.25 8.11
N ILE A 231 12.57 -8.03 8.28
CA ILE A 231 11.62 -7.91 7.17
C ILE A 231 10.85 -6.59 7.29
N SER A 232 10.52 -6.00 6.14
CA SER A 232 9.58 -4.90 6.03
C SER A 232 8.21 -5.33 6.55
N GLY A 233 7.63 -4.52 7.42
CA GLY A 233 6.26 -4.66 7.92
C GLY A 233 5.20 -4.28 6.89
N PHE A 234 5.61 -3.96 5.66
CA PHE A 234 4.77 -3.56 4.55
C PHE A 234 4.59 -4.72 3.56
N THR A 235 3.37 -4.88 3.05
CA THR A 235 3.05 -5.86 2.01
C THR A 235 2.21 -5.23 0.90
N ALA A 236 2.47 -5.65 -0.33
CA ALA A 236 1.75 -5.16 -1.50
C ALA A 236 0.39 -5.86 -1.62
N MET A 237 -0.69 -5.07 -1.71
CA MET A 237 -2.04 -5.56 -1.99
C MET A 237 -2.82 -4.52 -2.78
N ASP A 238 -3.01 -4.79 -4.07
CA ASP A 238 -3.80 -3.91 -4.94
C ASP A 238 -5.28 -4.29 -4.90
N ILE A 239 -6.09 -3.42 -4.28
CA ILE A 239 -7.55 -3.53 -4.30
C ILE A 239 -8.09 -2.59 -5.39
N PRO A 240 -8.75 -3.09 -6.45
CA PRO A 240 -9.22 -2.25 -7.54
C PRO A 240 -10.44 -1.38 -7.13
N PRO A 241 -10.73 -0.31 -7.88
CA PRO A 241 -11.99 0.42 -7.78
C PRO A 241 -13.21 -0.53 -7.92
N PRO A 242 -14.35 -0.23 -7.26
CA PRO A 242 -14.66 0.97 -6.48
C PRO A 242 -14.23 0.88 -5.01
N ARG A 243 -13.51 -0.17 -4.61
CA ARG A 243 -13.16 -0.39 -3.18
C ARG A 243 -11.82 0.21 -2.81
N GLY A 244 -10.87 0.26 -3.74
CA GLY A 244 -9.59 0.93 -3.55
C GLY A 244 -9.45 2.22 -4.38
N PRO A 245 -8.29 2.88 -4.30
CA PRO A 245 -7.09 2.43 -3.58
C PRO A 245 -7.27 2.44 -2.04
N LEU A 246 -6.74 1.42 -1.37
CA LEU A 246 -6.98 1.18 0.05
C LEU A 246 -5.71 0.69 0.77
N TRP A 247 -5.58 1.08 2.03
CA TRP A 247 -4.60 0.59 3.02
C TRP A 247 -5.24 -0.30 4.07
#